data_AF-A0A7S4PUK0-F1
#
_entry.id   AF-A0A7S4PUK0-F1
#
_cell.length_a   1.000
_cell.length_b   1.000
_cell.length_c   1.000
_cell.angle_alpha   90.00
_cell.angle_beta   90.00
_cell.angle_gamma   90.00
#
_symmetry.space_group_name_H-M   'P 1'
#
loop_
_entity.id
_entity.type
_entity.pdbx_description
1 polymer ?
#
loop_
_entity_poly.entity_id
_entity_poly.type
_entity_poly.pdbx_seq_one_letter_code
_entity_poly.pdbx_strand_id
1 'polypeptide(L)'
;VLFFAAMGLPGGGRTFITPRILGLFCLVGFPLLDDENMAQIFNTILDWRFRADGYPGEVAGLGRRIVQATLEIYKSTSAELLPTPMKVHYTFNLRDFAKVVFGVLLLKKTECDGPDRHIRLWIHEILRVFGDRLIDDADRGWMLLQLREQTKKTLQASFDEILGHLDQNGDGKVDTLDEARALFFGDMLSPAAVPRRPYAECPDVAALQREVEAHLAGYNDMSSKPMDLVCFLYMLEHLARAARVIKSPGGHALLVGVGGSGRQSCTRLACFMAD
;
A
#
# COMPACT_ATOMS: atom_id res chain seq x y z
N VAL A 1 24.30 9.71 33.64
CA VAL A 1 23.79 9.28 32.32
C VAL A 1 22.55 8.44 32.55
N LEU A 2 21.41 8.77 31.92
CA LEU A 2 20.18 7.99 31.97
C LEU A 2 20.08 7.17 30.69
N PHE A 3 19.82 5.87 30.82
CA PHE A 3 19.67 4.96 29.68
C PHE A 3 18.22 4.55 29.51
N PHE A 4 17.73 4.62 28.28
CA PHE A 4 16.45 4.05 27.86
C PHE A 4 16.74 3.01 26.78
N ALA A 5 16.13 1.83 26.91
CA ALA A 5 16.29 0.72 25.98
C ALA A 5 14.93 0.04 25.75
N ALA A 6 14.76 -0.57 24.57
CA ALA A 6 13.57 -1.33 24.23
C ALA A 6 13.99 -2.67 23.61
N MET A 7 13.20 -3.71 23.86
CA MET A 7 13.39 -5.03 23.28
C MET A 7 12.05 -5.65 22.90
N GLY A 8 12.06 -6.56 21.93
CA GLY A 8 10.89 -7.41 21.69
C GLY A 8 10.73 -8.44 22.81
N LEU A 9 9.50 -8.96 22.98
CA LEU A 9 9.26 -10.05 23.92
C LEU A 9 10.19 -11.25 23.61
N PRO A 10 10.82 -11.84 24.64
CA PRO A 10 11.66 -13.01 24.47
C PRO A 10 10.83 -14.23 24.08
N GLY A 11 11.39 -15.11 23.24
CA GLY A 11 10.68 -16.26 22.65
C GLY A 11 10.65 -16.21 21.11
N GLY A 12 10.13 -17.27 20.48
CA GLY A 12 9.99 -17.34 19.02
C GLY A 12 11.31 -17.21 18.24
N GLY A 13 12.42 -17.66 18.81
CA GLY A 13 13.77 -17.54 18.23
C GLY A 13 14.53 -16.25 18.57
N ARG A 14 13.95 -15.35 19.38
CA ARG A 14 14.64 -14.15 19.86
C ARG A 14 15.55 -14.45 21.05
N THR A 15 16.70 -13.79 21.10
CA THR A 15 17.70 -13.95 22.16
C THR A 15 17.20 -13.42 23.51
N PHE A 16 17.48 -14.16 24.58
CA PHE A 16 17.21 -13.73 25.94
C PHE A 16 18.33 -12.82 26.47
N ILE A 17 17.98 -11.74 27.18
CA ILE A 17 18.94 -10.89 27.88
C ILE A 17 19.24 -11.51 29.25
N THR A 18 20.51 -11.45 29.67
CA THR A 18 20.91 -11.99 30.97
C THR A 18 20.23 -11.24 32.14
N PRO A 19 19.78 -11.95 33.20
CA PRO A 19 19.14 -11.32 34.36
C PRO A 19 19.98 -10.24 35.03
N ARG A 20 21.32 -10.35 34.96
CA ARG A 20 22.26 -9.35 35.50
C ARG A 20 22.11 -7.98 34.83
N ILE A 21 21.90 -7.95 33.51
CA ILE A 21 21.66 -6.70 32.78
C ILE A 21 20.23 -6.22 33.06
N LEU A 22 19.25 -7.12 33.04
CA LEU A 22 17.85 -6.76 33.31
C LEU A 22 17.66 -6.14 34.70
N GLY A 23 18.41 -6.58 35.71
CA GLY A 23 18.40 -5.99 37.06
C GLY A 23 18.91 -4.54 37.13
N LEU A 24 19.55 -4.03 36.07
CA LEU A 24 19.97 -2.63 35.98
C LEU A 24 18.87 -1.72 35.41
N PHE A 25 17.79 -2.29 34.86
CA PHE A 25 16.71 -1.56 34.21
C PHE A 25 15.38 -1.76 34.93
N CYS A 26 14.51 -0.75 34.87
CA CYS A 26 13.10 -0.93 35.17
C CYS A 26 12.41 -1.48 33.92
N LEU A 27 11.77 -2.65 34.04
CA LEU A 27 11.07 -3.29 32.93
C LEU A 27 9.62 -2.81 32.87
N VAL A 28 9.24 -2.23 31.73
CA VAL A 28 7.85 -1.84 31.43
C VAL A 28 7.38 -2.64 30.23
N GLY A 29 6.31 -3.41 30.41
CA GLY A 29 5.70 -4.22 29.36
C GLY A 29 4.57 -3.45 28.67
N PHE A 30 4.60 -3.43 27.33
CA PHE A 30 3.50 -2.88 26.53
C PHE A 30 2.64 -4.03 26.00
N PRO A 31 1.37 -4.14 26.40
CA PRO A 31 0.45 -5.09 25.78
C PRO A 31 0.15 -4.68 24.33
N LEU A 32 -0.42 -5.62 23.57
CA LEU A 32 -0.97 -5.31 22.26
C LEU A 32 -2.13 -4.31 22.43
N LEU A 33 -2.29 -3.42 21.45
CA LEU A 33 -3.38 -2.45 21.45
C LEU A 33 -4.71 -3.15 21.16
N ASP A 34 -5.72 -2.77 21.92
CA ASP A 34 -7.10 -3.21 21.69
C ASP A 34 -7.67 -2.56 20.42
N ASP A 35 -8.66 -3.21 19.82
CA ASP A 35 -9.31 -2.75 18.59
C ASP A 35 -9.87 -1.32 18.72
N GLU A 36 -10.48 -0.98 19.86
CA GLU A 36 -11.03 0.35 20.14
C GLU A 36 -9.94 1.42 20.17
N ASN A 37 -8.84 1.14 20.87
CA ASN A 37 -7.70 2.02 20.98
C ASN A 37 -7.03 2.23 19.61
N MET A 38 -6.88 1.15 18.84
CA MET A 38 -6.34 1.23 17.48
C MET A 38 -7.23 2.08 16.56
N ALA A 39 -8.54 1.84 16.57
CA ALA A 39 -9.48 2.63 15.79
C ALA A 39 -9.45 4.11 16.20
N GLN A 40 -9.42 4.41 17.49
CA GLN A 40 -9.36 5.79 18.00
C GLN A 40 -8.10 6.54 17.52
N ILE A 41 -6.93 5.89 17.56
CA ILE A 41 -5.66 6.50 17.12
C ILE A 41 -5.76 6.90 15.64
N PHE A 42 -6.13 5.96 14.77
CA PHE A 42 -6.13 6.23 13.33
C PHE A 42 -7.30 7.10 12.88
N ASN A 43 -8.46 7.02 13.54
CA ASN A 43 -9.55 7.97 13.35
C ASN A 43 -9.11 9.39 13.67
N THR A 44 -8.39 9.59 14.79
CA THR A 44 -7.91 10.91 15.19
C THR A 44 -6.93 11.49 14.15
N ILE A 45 -6.03 10.65 13.62
CA ILE A 45 -5.06 11.05 12.59
C ILE A 45 -5.76 11.45 11.30
N LEU A 46 -6.68 10.62 10.79
CA LEU A 46 -7.39 10.90 9.54
C LEU A 46 -8.35 12.08 9.68
N ASP A 47 -9.15 12.14 10.75
CA ASP A 47 -10.08 13.25 11.00
C ASP A 47 -9.31 14.58 11.09
N TRP A 48 -8.15 14.59 11.78
CA TRP A 48 -7.32 15.79 11.87
C TRP A 48 -6.76 16.20 10.50
N ARG A 49 -6.21 15.26 9.72
CA ARG A 49 -5.66 15.53 8.39
C ARG A 49 -6.71 16.03 7.41
N PHE A 50 -7.86 15.37 7.35
CA PHE A 50 -8.95 15.76 6.46
C PHE A 50 -9.48 17.16 6.77
N ARG A 51 -9.53 17.53 8.05
CA ARG A 51 -9.89 18.90 8.47
C ARG A 51 -8.79 19.92 8.17
N ALA A 52 -7.53 19.61 8.49
CA ALA A 52 -6.41 20.53 8.34
C ALA A 52 -6.13 20.86 6.87
N ASP A 53 -6.23 19.87 5.99
CA ASP A 53 -5.98 20.04 4.56
C ASP A 53 -7.23 20.62 3.83
N GLY A 54 -8.43 20.46 4.42
CA GLY A 54 -9.69 21.00 3.90
C GLY A 54 -10.31 20.12 2.82
N TYR A 55 -10.50 18.83 3.11
CA TYR A 55 -11.18 17.88 2.22
C TYR A 55 -12.70 18.12 2.21
N PRO A 56 -13.41 17.71 1.13
CA PRO A 56 -14.87 17.75 1.08
C PRO A 56 -15.51 16.99 2.25
N GLY A 57 -16.65 17.48 2.75
CA GLY A 57 -17.34 16.89 3.91
C GLY A 57 -17.74 15.43 3.71
N GLU A 58 -18.08 15.03 2.48
CA GLU A 58 -18.41 13.65 2.12
C GLU A 58 -17.21 12.71 2.29
N VAL A 59 -16.03 13.15 1.83
CA VAL A 59 -14.76 12.42 2.00
C VAL A 59 -14.36 12.38 3.47
N ALA A 60 -14.50 13.49 4.19
CA ALA A 60 -14.21 13.54 5.61
C ALA A 60 -15.08 12.56 6.41
N GLY A 61 -16.37 12.42 6.03
CA GLY A 61 -17.29 11.44 6.62
C GLY A 61 -16.90 9.97 6.34
N LEU A 62 -16.18 9.72 5.25
CA LEU A 62 -15.69 8.38 4.89
C LEU A 62 -14.52 7.92 5.77
N GLY A 63 -13.76 8.85 6.35
CA GLY A 63 -12.53 8.56 7.11
C GLY A 63 -12.70 7.48 8.18
N ARG A 64 -13.74 7.60 9.02
CA ARG A 64 -14.03 6.60 10.05
C ARG A 64 -14.40 5.24 9.50
N ARG A 65 -15.12 5.21 8.38
CA ARG A 65 -15.51 3.96 7.71
C ARG A 65 -14.29 3.27 7.11
N ILE A 66 -13.33 4.04 6.54
CA ILE A 66 -12.05 3.51 6.05
C ILE A 66 -11.24 2.87 7.18
N VAL A 67 -11.14 3.51 8.34
CA VAL A 67 -10.43 2.93 9.50
C VAL A 67 -11.09 1.64 9.95
N GLN A 68 -12.41 1.62 10.07
CA GLN A 68 -13.13 0.40 10.44
C GLN A 68 -12.95 -0.72 9.41
N ALA A 69 -13.06 -0.41 8.12
CA ALA A 69 -12.87 -1.40 7.06
C ALA A 69 -11.44 -1.96 7.07
N THR A 70 -10.44 -1.10 7.29
CA THR A 70 -9.03 -1.51 7.42
C THR A 70 -8.82 -2.40 8.64
N LEU A 71 -9.52 -2.13 9.74
CA LEU A 71 -9.49 -2.94 10.97
C LEU A 71 -10.03 -4.35 10.74
N GLU A 72 -11.17 -4.48 10.07
CA GLU A 72 -11.74 -5.80 9.76
C GLU A 72 -10.83 -6.60 8.80
N ILE A 73 -10.26 -5.94 7.78
CA ILE A 73 -9.30 -6.60 6.87
C ILE A 73 -8.05 -7.03 7.62
N TYR A 74 -7.50 -6.17 8.47
CA TYR A 74 -6.32 -6.49 9.27
C TYR A 74 -6.55 -7.70 10.18
N LYS A 75 -7.70 -7.76 10.86
CA LYS A 75 -8.07 -8.90 11.72
C LYS A 75 -8.24 -10.18 10.92
N SER A 76 -9.00 -10.12 9.82
CA SER A 76 -9.26 -11.28 8.96
C SER A 76 -7.97 -11.82 8.34
N THR A 77 -7.11 -10.91 7.85
CA THR A 77 -5.79 -11.26 7.29
C THR A 77 -4.88 -11.88 8.34
N SER A 78 -4.84 -11.31 9.55
CA SER A 78 -3.99 -11.84 10.63
C SER A 78 -4.46 -13.18 11.17
N ALA A 79 -5.76 -13.51 11.02
CA ALA A 79 -6.34 -14.78 11.44
C ALA A 79 -6.15 -15.89 10.38
N GLU A 80 -6.42 -15.60 9.11
CA GLU A 80 -6.42 -16.60 8.04
C GLU A 80 -5.03 -16.79 7.39
N LEU A 81 -4.28 -15.70 7.18
CA LEU A 81 -3.01 -15.71 6.46
C LEU A 81 -1.83 -15.85 7.42
N LEU A 82 -1.76 -17.00 8.09
CA LEU A 82 -0.72 -17.32 9.06
C LEU A 82 0.63 -17.65 8.40
N PRO A 83 1.77 -17.33 9.05
CA PRO A 83 3.09 -17.65 8.54
C PRO A 83 3.32 -19.17 8.60
N THR A 84 3.53 -19.78 7.44
CA THR A 84 3.93 -21.20 7.29
C THR A 84 5.39 -21.29 6.82
N PRO A 85 6.05 -22.46 6.90
CA PRO A 85 7.41 -22.62 6.38
C PRO A 85 7.57 -22.24 4.89
N MET A 86 6.52 -22.38 4.09
CA MET A 86 6.49 -21.92 2.70
C MET A 86 6.19 -20.41 2.57
N LYS A 87 5.47 -19.83 3.54
CA LYS A 87 4.97 -18.44 3.54
C LYS A 87 5.43 -17.67 4.77
N VAL A 88 6.73 -17.74 5.09
CA VAL A 88 7.28 -17.16 6.33
C VAL A 88 7.13 -15.64 6.43
N HIS A 89 6.95 -14.96 5.31
CA HIS A 89 6.80 -13.52 5.21
C HIS A 89 5.35 -13.05 5.41
N TYR A 90 4.40 -13.96 5.65
CA TYR A 90 2.99 -13.65 5.97
C TYR A 90 2.92 -13.23 7.44
N THR A 91 3.55 -12.09 7.72
CA THR A 91 3.57 -11.46 9.03
C THR A 91 2.92 -10.11 8.88
N PHE A 92 1.82 -9.90 9.58
CA PHE A 92 1.04 -8.68 9.55
C PHE A 92 1.06 -8.05 10.94
N ASN A 93 1.32 -6.75 10.99
CA ASN A 93 1.39 -6.02 12.24
C ASN A 93 0.80 -4.61 12.10
N LEU A 94 0.75 -3.88 13.21
CA LEU A 94 0.20 -2.52 13.27
C LEU A 94 0.82 -1.53 12.27
N ARG A 95 2.08 -1.74 11.85
CA ARG A 95 2.72 -0.90 10.83
C ARG A 95 2.02 -1.01 9.49
N ASP A 96 1.43 -2.17 9.19
CA ASP A 96 0.72 -2.40 7.94
C ASP A 96 -0.59 -1.63 7.94
N PHE A 97 -1.32 -1.65 9.06
CA PHE A 97 -2.46 -0.76 9.27
C PHE A 97 -2.08 0.71 9.04
N ALA A 98 -1.00 1.16 9.68
CA ALA A 98 -0.53 2.54 9.54
C ALA A 98 -0.16 2.90 8.09
N LYS A 99 0.47 1.98 7.35
CA LYS A 99 0.83 2.20 5.94
C LYS A 99 -0.39 2.40 5.04
N VAL A 100 -1.49 1.69 5.29
CA VAL A 100 -2.75 1.89 4.53
C VAL A 100 -3.32 3.27 4.82
N VAL A 101 -3.43 3.63 6.11
CA VAL A 101 -3.96 4.94 6.52
C VAL A 101 -3.12 6.09 5.96
N PHE A 102 -1.79 6.00 6.05
CA PHE A 102 -0.90 7.00 5.47
C PHE A 102 -0.87 6.97 3.95
N GLY A 103 -1.13 5.82 3.33
CA GLY A 103 -1.30 5.67 1.88
C GLY A 103 -2.52 6.44 1.37
N VAL A 104 -3.65 6.36 2.07
CA VAL A 104 -4.86 7.14 1.76
C VAL A 104 -4.57 8.66 1.81
N LEU A 105 -3.66 9.08 2.68
CA LEU A 105 -3.24 10.48 2.82
C LEU A 105 -2.26 10.95 1.73
N LEU A 106 -1.81 10.07 0.82
CA LEU A 106 -0.96 10.47 -0.32
C LEU A 106 -1.75 11.21 -1.39
N LEU A 107 -3.03 10.89 -1.57
CA LEU A 107 -3.94 11.59 -2.47
C LEU A 107 -4.26 12.96 -1.87
N LYS A 108 -3.92 14.04 -2.58
CA LYS A 108 -4.19 15.41 -2.11
C LYS A 108 -5.62 15.83 -2.43
N LYS A 109 -6.13 16.82 -1.69
CA LYS A 109 -7.43 17.45 -1.96
C LYS A 109 -7.66 17.92 -3.40
N THR A 110 -6.60 18.32 -4.11
CA THR A 110 -6.68 18.78 -5.51
C THR A 110 -7.06 17.66 -6.46
N GLU A 111 -6.74 16.43 -6.09
CA GLU A 111 -7.06 15.21 -6.82
C GLU A 111 -8.31 14.53 -6.26
N CYS A 112 -9.04 15.17 -5.34
CA CYS A 112 -10.24 14.58 -4.76
C CYS A 112 -11.43 14.83 -5.68
N ASP A 113 -11.90 13.76 -6.29
CA ASP A 113 -13.08 13.76 -7.16
C ASP A 113 -14.18 12.89 -6.54
N GLY A 114 -14.57 13.24 -5.30
CA GLY A 114 -15.62 12.56 -4.56
C GLY A 114 -15.17 11.37 -3.68
N PRO A 115 -16.15 10.72 -3.01
CA PRO A 115 -15.91 9.60 -2.10
C PRO A 115 -15.43 8.33 -2.84
N ASP A 116 -15.92 8.07 -4.05
CA ASP A 116 -15.60 6.85 -4.80
C ASP A 116 -14.11 6.73 -5.11
N ARG A 117 -13.45 7.85 -5.45
CA ARG A 117 -11.99 7.87 -5.69
C ARG A 117 -11.20 7.51 -4.43
N HIS A 118 -11.68 7.88 -3.25
CA HIS A 118 -11.05 7.48 -1.97
C HIS A 118 -11.29 6.01 -1.63
N ILE A 119 -12.46 5.47 -2.00
CA ILE A 119 -12.74 4.04 -1.86
C ILE A 119 -11.80 3.24 -2.77
N ARG A 120 -11.63 3.65 -4.03
CA ARG A 120 -10.65 3.03 -4.95
C ARG A 120 -9.22 3.12 -4.45
N LEU A 121 -8.84 4.29 -3.93
CA LEU A 121 -7.52 4.47 -3.31
C LEU A 121 -7.33 3.53 -2.12
N TRP A 122 -8.33 3.40 -1.25
CA TRP A 122 -8.26 2.48 -0.13
C TRP A 122 -8.10 1.03 -0.59
N ILE A 123 -8.86 0.59 -1.60
CA ILE A 123 -8.70 -0.74 -2.22
C ILE A 123 -7.27 -0.92 -2.74
N HIS A 124 -6.75 0.06 -3.48
CA HIS A 124 -5.38 0.04 -3.99
C HIS A 124 -4.36 -0.10 -2.85
N GLU A 125 -4.50 0.70 -1.78
CA GLU A 125 -3.57 0.67 -0.65
C GLU A 125 -3.60 -0.65 0.13
N ILE A 126 -4.77 -1.28 0.27
CA ILE A 126 -4.86 -2.63 0.84
C ILE A 126 -4.11 -3.63 -0.04
N LEU A 127 -4.31 -3.59 -1.37
CA LEU A 127 -3.59 -4.46 -2.30
C LEU A 127 -2.08 -4.22 -2.24
N ARG A 128 -1.61 -2.97 -2.11
CA ARG A 128 -0.17 -2.66 -2.02
C ARG A 128 0.46 -3.03 -0.69
N VAL A 129 -0.28 -2.99 0.41
CA VAL A 129 0.26 -3.29 1.75
C VAL A 129 0.17 -4.77 2.09
N PHE A 130 -0.97 -5.39 1.82
CA PHE A 130 -1.28 -6.78 2.13
C PHE A 130 -1.18 -7.68 0.91
N GLY A 131 -1.83 -7.31 -0.19
CA GLY A 131 -1.91 -8.11 -1.42
C GLY A 131 -0.55 -8.40 -2.07
N ASP A 132 0.37 -7.44 -2.08
CA ASP A 132 1.70 -7.60 -2.68
C ASP A 132 2.59 -8.62 -1.95
N ARG A 133 2.22 -9.06 -0.73
CA ARG A 133 2.90 -10.17 -0.04
C ARG A 133 2.38 -11.54 -0.48
N LEU A 134 1.21 -11.60 -1.12
CA LEU A 134 0.54 -12.85 -1.45
C LEU A 134 1.17 -13.49 -2.69
N ILE A 135 1.42 -14.80 -2.59
CA ILE A 135 2.10 -15.58 -3.62
C ILE A 135 1.08 -16.38 -4.42
N ASP A 136 0.17 -17.05 -3.71
CA ASP A 136 -0.80 -17.96 -4.33
C ASP A 136 -2.03 -17.18 -4.82
N ASP A 137 -2.54 -17.59 -5.99
CA ASP A 137 -3.74 -16.98 -6.56
C ASP A 137 -4.99 -17.25 -5.73
N ALA A 138 -5.01 -18.34 -4.95
CA ALA A 138 -6.06 -18.61 -3.97
C ALA A 138 -6.11 -17.54 -2.87
N ASP A 139 -4.96 -17.16 -2.31
CA ASP A 139 -4.88 -16.13 -1.27
C ASP A 139 -5.24 -14.75 -1.84
N ARG A 140 -4.80 -14.47 -3.07
CA ARG A 140 -5.16 -13.23 -3.79
C ARG A 140 -6.65 -13.14 -4.06
N GLY A 141 -7.26 -14.24 -4.51
CA GLY A 141 -8.72 -14.33 -4.72
C GLY A 141 -9.49 -14.15 -3.41
N TRP A 142 -9.03 -14.77 -2.32
CA TRP A 142 -9.59 -14.55 -0.99
C TRP A 142 -9.53 -13.08 -0.56
N MET A 143 -8.40 -12.40 -0.80
CA MET A 143 -8.25 -10.97 -0.50
C MET A 143 -9.24 -10.11 -1.28
N LEU A 144 -9.47 -10.40 -2.57
CA LEU A 144 -10.46 -9.69 -3.38
C LEU A 144 -11.88 -9.89 -2.85
N LEU A 145 -12.23 -11.11 -2.42
CA LEU A 145 -13.53 -11.38 -1.80
C LEU A 145 -13.71 -10.58 -0.50
N GLN A 146 -12.68 -10.52 0.34
CA GLN A 146 -12.69 -9.71 1.56
C GLN A 146 -12.86 -8.22 1.26
N LEU A 147 -12.16 -7.70 0.25
CA LEU A 147 -12.32 -6.31 -0.20
C LEU A 147 -13.74 -6.02 -0.67
N ARG A 148 -14.33 -6.91 -1.48
CA ARG A 148 -15.71 -6.78 -1.96
C ARG A 148 -16.71 -6.77 -0.79
N GLU A 149 -16.53 -7.67 0.17
CA GLU A 149 -17.39 -7.75 1.36
C GLU A 149 -17.31 -6.47 2.21
N GLN A 150 -16.10 -6.01 2.54
CA GLN A 150 -15.91 -4.83 3.39
C GLN A 150 -16.33 -3.53 2.71
N THR A 151 -16.17 -3.42 1.39
CA THR A 151 -16.67 -2.28 0.62
C THR A 151 -18.20 -2.18 0.71
N LYS A 152 -18.88 -3.31 0.56
CA LYS A 152 -20.35 -3.35 0.66
C LYS A 152 -20.83 -3.12 2.09
N LYS A 153 -20.23 -3.79 3.07
CA LYS A 153 -20.68 -3.77 4.48
C LYS A 153 -20.36 -2.45 5.19
N THR A 154 -19.12 -1.97 5.06
CA THR A 154 -18.60 -0.87 5.88
C THR A 154 -18.62 0.46 5.13
N LEU A 155 -18.24 0.46 3.85
CA LEU A 155 -18.24 1.67 3.02
C LEU A 155 -19.61 1.96 2.40
N GLN A 156 -20.53 0.99 2.41
CA GLN A 156 -21.90 1.08 1.86
C GLN A 156 -21.90 1.41 0.37
N ALA A 157 -20.90 0.90 -0.36
CA ALA A 157 -20.77 1.11 -1.79
C ALA A 157 -20.65 -0.21 -2.55
N SER A 158 -21.07 -0.21 -3.82
CA SER A 158 -20.94 -1.37 -4.68
C SER A 158 -19.52 -1.45 -5.23
N PHE A 159 -18.82 -2.55 -4.92
CA PHE A 159 -17.45 -2.79 -5.40
C PHE A 159 -17.39 -2.80 -6.93
N ASP A 160 -18.36 -3.45 -7.56
CA ASP A 160 -18.42 -3.62 -9.02
C ASP A 160 -18.78 -2.30 -9.74
N GLU A 161 -19.59 -1.43 -9.13
CA GLU A 161 -19.88 -0.11 -9.71
C GLU A 161 -18.66 0.83 -9.62
N ILE A 162 -17.99 0.84 -8.47
CA ILE A 162 -16.83 1.71 -8.23
C ILE A 162 -15.66 1.35 -9.16
N LEU A 163 -15.44 0.05 -9.37
CA LEU A 163 -14.36 -0.46 -10.21
C LEU A 163 -14.81 -0.81 -11.63
N GLY A 164 -16.05 -0.49 -12.03
CA GLY A 164 -16.62 -0.93 -13.31
C GLY A 164 -15.83 -0.48 -14.55
N HIS A 165 -15.01 0.58 -14.45
CA HIS A 165 -14.11 0.99 -15.53
C HIS A 165 -12.92 0.03 -15.75
N LEU A 166 -12.69 -0.91 -14.83
CA LEU A 166 -11.67 -1.95 -14.93
C LEU A 166 -12.22 -3.28 -15.45
N ASP A 167 -13.54 -3.39 -15.64
CA ASP A 167 -14.17 -4.57 -16.23
C ASP A 167 -13.72 -4.72 -17.69
N GLN A 168 -12.87 -5.72 -17.95
CA GLN A 168 -12.32 -5.99 -19.28
C GLN A 168 -13.16 -7.00 -20.05
N ASN A 169 -13.92 -7.83 -19.33
CA ASN A 169 -14.68 -8.94 -19.91
C ASN A 169 -16.13 -8.53 -20.26
N GLY A 170 -16.60 -7.39 -19.75
CA GLY A 170 -17.92 -6.80 -19.99
C GLY A 170 -19.06 -7.51 -19.27
N ASP A 171 -18.78 -8.29 -18.24
CA ASP A 171 -19.77 -9.06 -17.47
C ASP A 171 -20.41 -8.25 -16.33
N GLY A 172 -19.96 -7.01 -16.11
CA GLY A 172 -20.43 -6.10 -15.08
C GLY A 172 -19.89 -6.41 -13.68
N LYS A 173 -18.83 -7.22 -13.56
CA LYS A 173 -18.19 -7.59 -12.30
C LYS A 173 -16.67 -7.47 -12.43
N VAL A 174 -16.05 -7.08 -11.32
CA VAL A 174 -14.58 -7.04 -11.21
C VAL A 174 -14.15 -8.16 -10.27
N ASP A 175 -14.10 -9.38 -10.77
CA ASP A 175 -13.77 -10.57 -9.95
C ASP A 175 -12.46 -11.26 -10.35
N THR A 176 -11.89 -10.92 -11.50
CA THR A 176 -10.63 -11.50 -11.93
C THR A 176 -9.43 -10.80 -11.30
N LEU A 177 -8.35 -11.56 -11.08
CA LEU A 177 -7.10 -11.00 -10.59
C LEU A 177 -6.51 -9.98 -11.57
N ASP A 178 -6.69 -10.18 -12.88
CA ASP A 178 -6.11 -9.33 -13.91
C ASP A 178 -6.80 -7.96 -13.97
N GLU A 179 -8.12 -7.90 -13.76
CA GLU A 179 -8.85 -6.62 -13.66
C GLU A 179 -8.45 -5.85 -12.40
N ALA A 180 -8.33 -6.54 -11.26
CA ALA A 180 -7.88 -5.92 -10.01
C ALA A 180 -6.44 -5.37 -10.11
N ARG A 181 -5.58 -6.00 -10.94
CA ARG A 181 -4.20 -5.55 -11.18
C ARG A 181 -4.11 -4.28 -12.02
N ALA A 182 -5.16 -3.94 -12.78
CA ALA A 182 -5.24 -2.71 -13.55
C ALA A 182 -5.51 -1.45 -12.68
N LEU A 183 -5.79 -1.61 -11.38
CA LEU A 183 -5.97 -0.49 -10.47
C LEU A 183 -4.62 0.16 -10.09
N PHE A 184 -4.27 1.24 -10.79
CA PHE A 184 -3.05 1.99 -10.55
C PHE A 184 -3.30 3.33 -9.87
N PHE A 185 -2.53 3.59 -8.81
CA PHE A 185 -2.35 4.91 -8.23
C PHE A 185 -0.86 5.20 -8.15
N GLY A 186 -0.47 6.43 -8.49
CA GLY A 186 0.92 6.81 -8.59
C GLY A 186 1.09 8.23 -9.07
N ASP A 187 2.34 8.64 -9.20
CA ASP A 187 2.73 9.92 -9.80
C ASP A 187 3.42 9.74 -11.16
N MET A 188 3.31 8.52 -11.70
CA MET A 188 3.98 8.07 -12.91
C MET A 188 3.36 8.69 -14.17
N LEU A 189 2.07 9.06 -14.12
CA LEU A 189 1.39 9.75 -15.23
C LEU A 189 1.79 11.22 -15.37
N SER A 190 2.34 11.83 -14.31
CA SER A 190 2.74 13.23 -14.39
C SER A 190 4.08 13.34 -15.14
N PRO A 191 4.22 14.29 -16.09
CA PRO A 191 5.47 14.49 -16.80
C PRO A 191 6.63 14.80 -15.84
N ALA A 192 7.85 14.38 -16.20
CA ALA A 192 9.05 14.61 -15.40
C ALA A 192 9.31 16.10 -15.08
N ALA A 193 8.82 17.01 -15.93
CA ALA A 193 8.98 18.45 -15.77
C ALA A 193 8.17 19.06 -14.60
N VAL A 194 7.18 18.36 -14.05
CA VAL A 194 6.29 18.91 -13.02
C VAL A 194 6.90 18.69 -11.62
N PRO A 195 7.29 19.76 -10.90
CA PRO A 195 7.79 19.62 -9.54
C PRO A 195 6.69 19.13 -8.59
N ARG A 196 7.03 18.21 -7.66
CA ARG A 196 6.11 17.64 -6.66
C ARG A 196 4.85 17.00 -7.26
N ARG A 197 5.06 16.04 -8.15
CA ARG A 197 4.00 15.31 -8.86
C ARG A 197 2.93 14.75 -7.91
N PRO A 198 1.63 14.98 -8.20
CA PRO A 198 0.54 14.47 -7.38
C PRO A 198 0.51 12.94 -7.41
N TYR A 199 0.09 12.34 -6.30
CA TYR A 199 -0.27 10.93 -6.28
C TYR A 199 -1.74 10.84 -6.71
N ALA A 200 -2.01 10.21 -7.86
CA ALA A 200 -3.31 10.23 -8.50
C ALA A 200 -3.65 8.85 -9.11
N GLU A 201 -4.93 8.64 -9.34
CA GLU A 201 -5.43 7.46 -10.05
C GLU A 201 -5.00 7.49 -11.52
N CYS A 202 -4.58 6.34 -12.04
CA CYS A 202 -4.16 6.13 -13.41
C CYS A 202 -5.14 5.18 -14.12
N PRO A 203 -6.23 5.68 -14.72
CA PRO A 203 -7.28 4.83 -15.28
C PRO A 203 -6.90 4.17 -16.62
N ASP A 204 -6.07 4.83 -17.43
CA ASP A 204 -5.63 4.31 -18.73
C ASP A 204 -4.21 3.72 -18.63
N VAL A 205 -4.13 2.39 -18.69
CA VAL A 205 -2.87 1.64 -18.68
C VAL A 205 -2.01 1.95 -19.90
N ALA A 206 -2.61 2.22 -21.07
CA ALA A 206 -1.86 2.55 -22.28
C ALA A 206 -1.27 3.97 -22.20
N ALA A 207 -1.96 4.92 -21.57
CA ALA A 207 -1.37 6.23 -21.24
C ALA A 207 -0.23 6.08 -20.23
N LEU A 208 -0.42 5.29 -19.17
CA LEU A 208 0.63 5.01 -18.19
C LEU A 208 1.87 4.39 -18.83
N GLN A 209 1.68 3.43 -19.75
CA GLN A 209 2.77 2.81 -20.49
C GLN A 209 3.57 3.85 -21.29
N ARG A 210 2.90 4.70 -22.07
CA ARG A 210 3.55 5.74 -22.88
C ARG A 210 4.36 6.73 -22.04
N GLU A 211 3.82 7.16 -20.90
CA GLU A 211 4.54 8.06 -20.00
C GLU A 211 5.75 7.38 -19.36
N VAL A 212 5.65 6.12 -18.97
CA VAL A 212 6.80 5.36 -18.43
C VAL A 212 7.88 5.16 -19.49
N GLU A 213 7.51 4.92 -20.75
CA GLU A 213 8.46 4.87 -21.87
C GLU A 213 9.18 6.22 -22.07
N ALA A 214 8.46 7.34 -21.91
CA ALA A 214 9.06 8.67 -21.96
C ALA A 214 10.04 8.91 -20.78
N HIS A 215 9.68 8.49 -19.56
CA HIS A 215 10.58 8.54 -18.41
C HIS A 215 11.83 7.68 -18.62
N LEU A 216 11.68 6.50 -19.22
CA LEU A 216 12.81 5.62 -19.55
C LEU A 216 13.74 6.25 -20.60
N ALA A 217 13.19 6.88 -21.64
CA ALA A 217 13.97 7.62 -22.61
C ALA A 217 14.76 8.76 -21.94
N GLY A 218 14.11 9.55 -21.08
CA GLY A 218 14.76 10.60 -20.30
C GLY A 218 15.88 10.08 -19.40
N TYR A 219 15.67 8.92 -18.75
CA TYR A 219 16.74 8.26 -17.97
C TYR A 219 17.93 7.89 -18.86
N ASN A 220 17.66 7.29 -20.03
CA ASN A 220 18.71 6.83 -20.94
C ASN A 220 19.53 7.99 -21.53
N ASP A 221 18.90 9.16 -21.74
CA ASP A 221 19.59 10.36 -22.22
C ASP A 221 20.56 10.93 -21.17
N MET A 222 20.23 10.79 -19.88
CA MET A 222 21.04 11.33 -18.77
C MET A 222 22.04 10.30 -18.19
N SER A 223 21.85 9.02 -18.44
CA SER A 223 22.60 7.93 -17.81
C SER A 223 23.75 7.42 -18.68
N SER A 224 24.91 7.19 -18.07
CA SER A 224 26.03 6.50 -18.73
C SER A 224 25.81 4.98 -18.89
N LYS A 225 24.75 4.44 -18.27
CA LYS A 225 24.36 3.03 -18.35
C LYS A 225 22.87 2.94 -18.73
N PRO A 226 22.55 3.00 -20.03
CA PRO A 226 21.17 2.92 -20.50
C PRO A 226 20.55 1.57 -20.15
N MET A 227 19.24 1.56 -19.96
CA MET A 227 18.43 0.38 -19.72
C MET A 227 17.50 0.15 -20.91
N ASP A 228 17.55 -1.05 -21.47
CA ASP A 228 16.63 -1.50 -22.50
C ASP A 228 15.50 -2.30 -21.82
N LEU A 229 14.42 -1.60 -21.47
CA LEU A 229 13.26 -2.19 -20.81
C LEU A 229 12.07 -2.18 -21.74
N VAL A 230 11.45 -3.34 -21.90
CA VAL A 230 10.12 -3.43 -22.54
C VAL A 230 9.07 -3.07 -21.49
N CYS A 231 8.21 -2.11 -21.81
CA CYS A 231 7.11 -1.72 -20.94
C CYS A 231 5.90 -2.62 -21.21
N PHE A 232 5.47 -3.36 -20.18
CA PHE A 232 4.28 -4.20 -20.18
C PHE A 232 3.66 -4.19 -18.78
N LEU A 233 2.41 -4.65 -18.65
CA LEU A 233 1.63 -4.51 -17.41
C LEU A 233 2.38 -4.94 -16.14
N TYR A 234 3.03 -6.10 -16.16
CA TYR A 234 3.75 -6.60 -14.99
C TYR A 234 4.97 -5.74 -14.61
N MET A 235 5.64 -5.13 -15.60
CA MET A 235 6.71 -4.17 -15.33
C MET A 235 6.14 -2.91 -14.66
N LEU A 236 5.01 -2.39 -15.17
CA LEU A 236 4.32 -1.23 -14.59
C LEU A 236 3.88 -1.49 -13.14
N GLU A 237 3.42 -2.71 -12.82
CA GLU A 237 3.13 -3.11 -11.45
C GLU A 237 4.34 -3.03 -10.53
N HIS A 238 5.48 -3.59 -10.93
CA HIS A 238 6.70 -3.52 -10.12
C HIS A 238 7.23 -2.10 -9.96
N LEU A 239 7.12 -1.30 -11.02
CA LEU A 239 7.47 0.11 -10.99
C LEU A 239 6.56 0.87 -10.01
N ALA A 240 5.24 0.67 -10.08
CA ALA A 240 4.27 1.29 -9.18
C ALA A 240 4.52 0.91 -7.72
N ARG A 241 4.85 -0.36 -7.44
CA ARG A 241 5.23 -0.82 -6.09
C ARG A 241 6.46 -0.07 -5.57
N ALA A 242 7.51 0.00 -6.37
CA ALA A 242 8.75 0.67 -5.99
C ALA A 242 8.51 2.18 -5.78
N ALA A 243 7.85 2.85 -6.73
CA ALA A 243 7.54 4.27 -6.67
C ALA A 243 6.71 4.63 -5.43
N ARG A 244 5.67 3.83 -5.10
CA ARG A 244 4.84 4.04 -3.90
C ARG A 244 5.66 3.94 -2.60
N VAL A 245 6.60 2.99 -2.52
CA VAL A 245 7.45 2.84 -1.34
C VAL A 245 8.46 3.99 -1.22
N ILE A 246 9.07 4.42 -2.32
CA ILE A 246 10.03 5.55 -2.33
C ILE A 246 9.35 6.85 -1.89
N LYS A 247 8.09 7.05 -2.29
CA LYS A 247 7.30 8.24 -1.92
C LYS A 247 6.88 8.25 -0.45
N SER A 248 6.87 7.10 0.21
CA SER A 248 6.51 6.99 1.61
C SER A 248 7.69 7.43 2.50
N PRO A 249 7.49 8.35 3.47
CA PRO A 249 8.57 8.81 4.33
C PRO A 249 9.14 7.65 5.17
N GLY A 250 10.46 7.46 5.12
CA GLY A 250 11.13 6.32 5.77
C GLY A 250 10.82 4.96 5.14
N GLY A 251 10.22 4.94 3.95
CA GLY A 251 9.88 3.75 3.20
C GLY A 251 11.12 2.97 2.75
N HIS A 252 11.06 1.65 2.91
CA HIS A 252 12.06 0.71 2.41
C HIS A 252 11.36 -0.54 1.90
N ALA A 253 11.86 -1.08 0.79
CA ALA A 253 11.32 -2.28 0.17
C ALA A 253 12.40 -3.38 0.11
N LEU A 254 11.99 -4.61 0.41
CA LEU A 254 12.76 -5.81 0.08
C LEU A 254 12.12 -6.46 -1.15
N LEU A 255 12.86 -6.48 -2.26
CA LEU A 255 12.36 -7.02 -3.53
C LEU A 255 12.86 -8.45 -3.74
N VAL A 256 11.95 -9.43 -3.60
CA VAL A 256 12.27 -10.86 -3.68
C VAL A 256 11.77 -11.46 -4.98
N GLY A 257 12.54 -12.36 -5.58
CA GLY A 257 12.10 -13.26 -6.64
C GLY A 257 13.25 -13.77 -7.52
N VAL A 258 12.93 -14.38 -8.66
CA VAL A 258 13.92 -14.98 -9.56
C VAL A 258 14.82 -13.93 -10.24
N GLY A 259 16.06 -14.33 -10.54
CA GLY A 259 17.01 -13.51 -11.31
C GLY A 259 16.49 -13.21 -12.72
N GLY A 260 16.87 -12.05 -13.27
CA GLY A 260 16.46 -11.63 -14.63
C GLY A 260 15.06 -10.97 -14.73
N SER A 261 14.30 -10.92 -13.64
CA SER A 261 12.97 -10.29 -13.57
C SER A 261 12.90 -8.76 -13.64
N GLY A 262 14.03 -8.07 -13.90
CA GLY A 262 14.05 -6.61 -14.08
C GLY A 262 13.87 -5.75 -12.82
N ARG A 263 13.79 -6.32 -11.61
CA ARG A 263 13.57 -5.57 -10.35
C ARG A 263 14.59 -4.46 -10.08
N GLN A 264 15.87 -4.72 -10.37
CA GLN A 264 16.93 -3.71 -10.21
C GLN A 264 16.71 -2.53 -11.15
N SER A 265 16.39 -2.80 -12.41
CA SER A 265 16.13 -1.77 -13.42
C SER A 265 14.87 -0.97 -13.10
N CYS A 266 13.79 -1.64 -12.69
CA CYS A 266 12.55 -0.98 -12.26
C CYS A 266 12.79 -0.08 -11.05
N THR A 267 13.61 -0.52 -10.09
CA THR A 267 13.93 0.30 -8.90
C THR A 267 14.74 1.54 -9.30
N ARG A 268 15.71 1.40 -10.21
CA ARG A 268 16.49 2.54 -10.71
C ARG A 268 15.61 3.55 -11.43
N LEU A 269 14.70 3.07 -12.28
CA LEU A 269 13.73 3.93 -12.96
C LEU A 269 12.80 4.61 -11.97
N ALA A 270 12.28 3.90 -10.96
CA ALA A 270 11.46 4.47 -9.90
C ALA A 270 12.19 5.57 -9.10
N CYS A 271 13.48 5.38 -8.80
CA CYS A 271 14.31 6.40 -8.15
C CYS A 271 14.49 7.62 -9.06
N PHE A 272 14.83 7.42 -10.33
CA PHE A 272 14.96 8.51 -11.30
C PHE A 272 13.66 9.30 -11.46
N MET A 273 12.53 8.61 -11.47
CA MET A 273 11.24 9.28 -11.46
C MET A 273 11.08 10.08 -10.17
N ALA A 274 11.38 9.52 -9.00
CA ALA A 274 11.15 10.20 -7.72
C ALA A 274 12.01 11.46 -7.47
N ASP A 275 13.17 11.57 -8.13
CA ASP A 275 14.06 12.74 -8.10
C ASP A 275 13.43 13.98 -8.78
#